data_AF-X8BFU4-F1
#
_entry.id   AF-X8BFU4-F1
#
_cell.length_a   1.000
_cell.length_b   1.000
_cell.length_c   1.000
_cell.angle_alpha   90.00
_cell.angle_beta   90.00
_cell.angle_gamma   90.00
#
_symmetry.space_group_name_H-M   'P 1'
#
loop_
_entity.id
_entity.type
_entity.pdbx_description
1 polymer ?
#
loop_
_entity_poly.entity_id
_entity_poly.type
_entity_poly.pdbx_seq_one_letter_code
_entity_poly.pdbx_strand_id
1 'polypeptide(L)'
;MIERIHRAYFEAGADAVETNTFGCNLSNLGDYDIADQIRELAHNGTAIARRVADELATPDRKRYVLGSMGPGTKLPTLGHTEYALIRDAYTEAALGMLDGGADAILVETCQDLLQLKAAVLGSRRAMAQSGRYIPVFTHVTVETTGTMLLGSEIGAALTAVEPLGVDMIGLNCATGPPK
;
A
#
# COMPACT_ATOMS: atom_id res chain seq x y z
N MET A 1 5.72 17.16 11.64
CA MET A 1 4.87 17.53 10.48
C MET A 1 3.83 16.45 10.18
N ILE A 2 4.23 15.20 9.86
CA ILE A 2 3.35 14.09 9.46
C ILE A 2 2.23 13.81 10.47
N GLU A 3 2.56 13.74 11.76
CA GLU A 3 1.58 13.56 12.85
C GLU A 3 0.44 14.59 12.80
N ARG A 4 0.74 15.86 12.53
CA ARG A 4 -0.26 16.93 12.45
C ARG A 4 -1.24 16.70 11.29
N ILE A 5 -0.76 16.11 10.19
CA ILE A 5 -1.61 15.79 9.02
C ILE A 5 -2.56 14.66 9.37
N HIS A 6 -2.09 13.55 9.96
CA HIS A 6 -2.98 12.46 10.40
C HIS A 6 -4.03 12.96 11.40
N ARG A 7 -3.61 13.79 12.37
CA ARG A 7 -4.52 14.36 13.37
C ARG A 7 -5.63 15.17 12.69
N ALA A 8 -5.28 16.03 11.74
CA ALA A 8 -6.25 16.83 11.00
C ALA A 8 -7.28 15.98 10.24
N TYR A 9 -6.87 14.86 9.62
CA TYR A 9 -7.82 13.94 8.96
C TYR A 9 -8.76 13.25 9.95
N PHE A 10 -8.26 12.78 11.09
CA PHE A 10 -9.10 12.18 12.13
C PHE A 10 -10.06 13.18 12.77
N GLU A 11 -9.61 14.41 13.01
CA GLU A 11 -10.44 15.52 13.52
C GLU A 11 -11.50 15.96 12.50
N ALA A 12 -11.19 15.90 11.20
CA ALA A 12 -12.15 16.09 10.12
C ALA A 12 -13.16 14.94 9.98
N GLY A 13 -12.99 13.86 10.74
CA GLY A 13 -13.95 12.77 10.83
C GLY A 13 -13.61 11.52 10.02
N ALA A 14 -12.39 11.36 9.53
CA ALA A 14 -11.96 10.10 8.90
C ALA A 14 -11.90 8.96 9.92
N ASP A 15 -12.40 7.77 9.61
CA ASP A 15 -12.27 6.59 10.48
C ASP A 15 -10.95 5.85 10.27
N ALA A 16 -10.34 6.01 9.11
CA ALA A 16 -9.05 5.45 8.76
C ALA A 16 -8.15 6.51 8.13
N VAL A 17 -6.84 6.36 8.30
CA VAL A 17 -5.84 7.13 7.54
C VAL A 17 -4.84 6.18 6.91
N GLU A 18 -4.32 6.58 5.76
CA GLU A 18 -3.16 5.95 5.14
C GLU A 18 -1.88 6.44 5.80
N THR A 19 -0.89 5.57 5.90
CA THR A 19 0.45 5.92 6.38
C THR A 19 1.22 6.69 5.32
N ASN A 20 2.16 7.56 5.74
CA ASN A 20 3.05 8.25 4.80
C ASN A 20 4.19 7.33 4.31
N THR A 21 3.83 6.23 3.65
CA THR A 21 4.75 5.15 3.24
C THR A 21 4.58 4.72 1.78
N PHE A 22 3.79 5.46 0.99
CA PHE A 22 3.53 5.18 -0.43
C PHE A 22 4.82 4.88 -1.23
N GLY A 23 5.88 5.64 -0.96
CA GLY A 23 7.18 5.53 -1.62
C GLY A 23 8.17 4.55 -0.97
N CYS A 24 7.81 3.81 0.07
CA CYS A 24 8.68 2.83 0.73
C CYS A 24 8.77 1.54 -0.12
N ASN A 25 9.39 1.63 -1.29
CA ASN A 25 9.54 0.53 -2.24
C ASN A 25 10.92 0.59 -2.92
N LEU A 26 11.28 -0.50 -3.61
CA LEU A 26 12.60 -0.70 -4.21
C LEU A 26 13.04 0.44 -5.13
N SER A 27 12.18 0.82 -6.07
CA SER A 27 12.55 1.79 -7.10
C SER A 27 12.65 3.19 -6.52
N ASN A 28 11.68 3.60 -5.70
CA ASN A 28 11.62 4.97 -5.20
C ASN A 28 12.76 5.25 -4.22
N LEU A 29 13.04 4.33 -3.30
CA LEU A 29 14.17 4.49 -2.37
C LEU A 29 15.51 4.15 -3.01
N GLY A 30 15.52 3.31 -4.05
CA GLY A 30 16.69 3.05 -4.88
C GLY A 30 17.20 4.28 -5.63
N ASP A 31 16.30 5.15 -6.10
CA ASP A 31 16.68 6.43 -6.74
C ASP A 31 17.45 7.39 -5.80
N TYR A 32 17.43 7.12 -4.49
CA TYR A 32 18.14 7.86 -3.46
C TYR A 32 19.25 7.03 -2.77
N ASP A 33 19.58 5.84 -3.29
CA ASP A 33 20.57 4.91 -2.71
C ASP A 33 20.29 4.50 -1.25
N ILE A 34 19.01 4.41 -0.86
CA ILE A 34 18.56 4.04 0.49
C ILE A 34 17.51 2.92 0.49
N ALA A 35 17.58 2.02 -0.50
CA ALA A 35 16.66 0.89 -0.60
C ALA A 35 16.76 -0.09 0.59
N ASP A 36 17.88 -0.09 1.32
CA ASP A 36 18.05 -0.82 2.57
C ASP A 36 17.20 -0.27 3.73
N GLN A 37 16.73 0.97 3.64
CA GLN A 37 15.91 1.63 4.67
C GLN A 37 14.39 1.41 4.50
N ILE A 38 13.96 0.60 3.51
CA ILE A 38 12.53 0.34 3.24
C ILE A 38 11.76 -0.04 4.52
N ARG A 39 12.26 -1.03 5.26
CA ARG A 39 11.59 -1.54 6.47
C ARG A 39 11.52 -0.47 7.56
N GLU A 40 12.63 0.20 7.82
CA GLU A 40 12.71 1.23 8.86
C GLU A 40 11.76 2.40 8.57
N LEU A 41 11.74 2.89 7.33
CA LEU A 41 10.89 3.99 6.93
C LEU A 41 9.40 3.60 6.94
N ALA A 42 9.08 2.38 6.49
CA ALA A 42 7.72 1.85 6.55
C ALA A 42 7.23 1.71 8.00
N HIS A 43 8.09 1.22 8.90
CA HIS A 43 7.81 1.17 10.34
C HIS A 43 7.56 2.56 10.92
N ASN A 44 8.49 3.50 10.72
CA ASN A 44 8.41 4.83 11.30
C ASN A 44 7.18 5.61 10.79
N GLY A 45 6.88 5.52 9.49
CA GLY A 45 5.68 6.12 8.91
C GLY A 45 4.39 5.54 9.48
N THR A 46 4.37 4.22 9.72
CA THR A 46 3.20 3.54 10.30
C THR A 46 3.03 3.85 11.78
N ALA A 47 4.11 3.81 12.56
CA ALA A 47 4.09 4.08 14.00
C ALA A 47 3.61 5.50 14.32
N ILE A 48 3.95 6.49 13.47
CA ILE A 48 3.44 7.86 13.61
C ILE A 48 1.92 7.89 13.45
N ALA A 49 1.37 7.24 12.41
CA ALA A 49 -0.07 7.19 12.19
C ALA A 49 -0.79 6.43 13.32
N ARG A 50 -0.21 5.30 13.78
CA ARG A 50 -0.73 4.48 14.88
C ARG A 50 -0.86 5.27 16.17
N ARG A 51 0.18 5.99 16.56
CA ARG A 51 0.16 6.84 17.76
C ARG A 51 -0.99 7.85 17.73
N VAL A 52 -1.15 8.55 16.62
CA VAL A 52 -2.23 9.55 16.48
C VAL A 52 -3.61 8.89 16.48
N ALA A 53 -3.74 7.75 15.82
CA ALA A 53 -4.97 6.98 15.80
C ALA A 53 -5.37 6.52 17.21
N ASP A 54 -4.41 6.06 18.02
CA ASP A 54 -4.64 5.62 19.40
C ASP A 54 -5.02 6.78 20.32
N GLU A 55 -4.40 7.95 20.16
CA GLU A 55 -4.75 9.16 20.91
C GLU A 55 -6.16 9.68 20.62
N LEU A 56 -6.65 9.51 19.39
CA LEU A 56 -7.95 10.01 18.92
C LEU A 56 -9.04 8.93 18.88
N ALA A 57 -8.72 7.70 19.28
CA ALA A 57 -9.68 6.63 19.42
C ALA A 57 -10.52 6.82 20.68
N THR A 58 -11.80 6.50 20.57
CA THR A 58 -12.72 6.44 21.71
C THR A 58 -13.32 5.02 21.79
N PRO A 59 -13.93 4.63 22.92
CA PRO A 59 -14.62 3.34 23.03
C PRO A 59 -15.65 3.10 21.93
N ASP A 60 -16.33 4.17 21.50
CA ASP A 60 -17.39 4.12 20.48
C ASP A 60 -16.87 4.33 19.05
N ARG A 61 -15.64 4.82 18.89
CA ARG A 61 -15.07 5.15 17.58
C ARG A 61 -13.60 4.78 17.51
N LYS A 62 -13.33 3.61 16.94
CA LYS A 62 -11.98 3.15 16.59
C LYS A 62 -11.42 3.99 15.45
N ARG A 63 -10.09 4.15 15.44
CA ARG A 63 -9.32 4.78 14.37
C ARG A 63 -8.37 3.76 13.75
N TYR A 64 -8.45 3.63 12.43
CA TYR A 64 -7.71 2.62 11.69
C TYR A 64 -6.51 3.21 10.95
N VAL A 65 -5.45 2.43 10.83
CA VAL A 65 -4.23 2.79 10.10
C VAL A 65 -4.04 1.81 8.95
N LEU A 66 -4.01 2.33 7.72
CA LEU A 66 -3.79 1.55 6.51
C LEU A 66 -2.36 1.77 6.04
N GLY A 67 -1.55 0.71 6.02
CA GLY A 67 -0.20 0.72 5.47
C GLY A 67 -0.23 0.97 3.98
N SER A 68 0.05 2.21 3.55
CA SER A 68 0.06 2.61 2.14
C SER A 68 1.28 2.06 1.41
N MET A 69 1.06 1.35 0.32
CA MET A 69 2.07 0.71 -0.51
C MET A 69 1.86 1.08 -1.97
N GLY A 70 2.69 1.99 -2.48
CA GLY A 70 2.63 2.47 -3.84
C GLY A 70 3.37 1.59 -4.87
N PRO A 71 3.13 1.81 -6.17
CA PRO A 71 3.51 0.92 -7.25
C PRO A 71 4.79 1.42 -7.94
N GLY A 72 5.88 1.70 -7.21
CA GLY A 72 7.06 2.46 -7.67
C GLY A 72 7.53 2.31 -9.16
N THR A 73 8.41 3.18 -9.64
CA THR A 73 8.66 3.43 -11.08
C THR A 73 9.16 2.26 -11.96
N LYS A 74 9.52 1.09 -11.43
CA LYS A 74 10.02 -0.06 -12.22
C LYS A 74 8.90 -1.08 -12.48
N LEU A 75 8.61 -1.30 -13.76
CA LEU A 75 7.53 -2.19 -14.23
C LEU A 75 8.10 -3.56 -14.61
N PRO A 76 7.86 -4.63 -13.83
CA PRO A 76 8.36 -5.97 -14.13
C PRO A 76 7.77 -6.53 -15.45
N THR A 77 6.54 -6.17 -15.81
CA THR A 77 5.94 -6.59 -17.10
C THR A 77 6.74 -6.10 -18.31
N LEU A 78 7.43 -4.96 -18.20
CA LEU A 78 8.28 -4.41 -19.26
C LEU A 78 9.77 -4.81 -19.11
N GLY A 79 10.11 -5.66 -18.14
CA GLY A 79 11.49 -6.10 -17.91
C GLY A 79 12.39 -5.03 -17.29
N HIS A 80 11.85 -3.97 -16.68
CA HIS A 80 12.65 -2.92 -16.03
C HIS A 80 13.43 -3.44 -14.81
N THR A 81 12.93 -4.50 -14.17
CA THR A 81 13.54 -5.18 -13.04
C THR A 81 12.93 -6.56 -12.85
N GLU A 82 13.54 -7.39 -12.00
CA GLU A 82 13.06 -8.72 -11.71
C GLU A 82 11.88 -8.70 -10.72
N TYR A 83 10.87 -9.51 -11.01
CA TYR A 83 9.70 -9.68 -10.15
C TYR A 83 10.07 -10.04 -8.69
N ALA A 84 11.06 -10.92 -8.51
CA ALA A 84 11.48 -11.38 -7.19
C ALA A 84 12.03 -10.23 -6.32
N LEU A 85 12.82 -9.33 -6.90
CA LEU A 85 13.38 -8.17 -6.20
C LEU A 85 12.28 -7.22 -5.72
N ILE A 86 11.30 -6.93 -6.57
CA ILE A 86 10.14 -6.11 -6.18
C ILE A 86 9.36 -6.77 -5.04
N ARG A 87 9.05 -8.07 -5.16
CA ARG A 87 8.30 -8.81 -4.13
C ARG A 87 9.03 -8.80 -2.79
N ASP A 88 10.34 -9.00 -2.80
CA ASP A 88 11.14 -9.05 -1.57
C ASP A 88 11.23 -7.67 -0.92
N ALA A 89 11.36 -6.60 -1.71
CA ALA A 89 11.26 -5.22 -1.21
C ALA A 89 9.88 -4.91 -0.60
N TYR A 90 8.78 -5.36 -1.22
CA TYR A 90 7.44 -5.22 -0.62
C TYR A 90 7.27 -6.07 0.64
N THR A 91 8.00 -7.17 0.78
CA THR A 91 8.03 -7.95 2.04
C THR A 91 8.64 -7.10 3.16
N GLU A 92 9.76 -6.41 2.91
CA GLU A 92 10.37 -5.52 3.89
C GLU A 92 9.47 -4.34 4.28
N ALA A 93 8.80 -3.73 3.30
CA ALA A 93 7.83 -2.66 3.55
C ALA A 93 6.67 -3.14 4.43
N ALA A 94 6.09 -4.30 4.09
CA ALA A 94 5.00 -4.89 4.86
C ALA A 94 5.43 -5.31 6.27
N LEU A 95 6.65 -5.83 6.46
CA LEU A 95 7.21 -6.11 7.80
C LEU A 95 7.26 -4.82 8.63
N GLY A 96 7.77 -3.73 8.06
CA GLY A 96 7.78 -2.43 8.72
C GLY A 96 6.37 -1.97 9.12
N MET A 97 5.39 -2.08 8.22
CA MET A 97 3.99 -1.72 8.52
C MET A 97 3.36 -2.59 9.61
N LEU A 98 3.64 -3.90 9.60
CA LEU A 98 3.14 -4.84 10.60
C LEU A 98 3.74 -4.54 11.99
N ASP A 99 5.04 -4.29 12.05
CA ASP A 99 5.76 -3.89 13.28
C ASP A 99 5.26 -2.52 13.78
N GLY A 100 5.00 -1.59 12.86
CA GLY A 100 4.54 -0.23 13.17
C GLY A 100 3.05 -0.13 13.57
N GLY A 101 2.29 -1.22 13.47
CA GLY A 101 0.92 -1.26 13.99
C GLY A 101 -0.21 -1.09 12.98
N ALA A 102 0.02 -1.30 11.68
CA ALA A 102 -1.03 -1.20 10.66
C ALA A 102 -2.20 -2.17 10.90
N ASP A 103 -3.42 -1.70 10.66
CA ASP A 103 -4.66 -2.50 10.76
C ASP A 103 -5.02 -3.20 9.45
N ALA A 104 -4.53 -2.68 8.32
CA ALA A 104 -4.58 -3.31 7.00
C ALA A 104 -3.40 -2.82 6.15
N ILE A 105 -3.09 -3.52 5.07
CA ILE A 105 -2.17 -3.05 4.02
C ILE A 105 -3.01 -2.61 2.83
N LEU A 106 -2.75 -1.42 2.32
CA LEU A 106 -3.35 -0.88 1.11
C LEU A 106 -2.29 -0.82 0.01
N VAL A 107 -2.34 -1.77 -0.92
CA VAL A 107 -1.57 -1.75 -2.16
C VAL A 107 -2.33 -0.87 -3.15
N GLU A 108 -1.83 0.33 -3.44
CA GLU A 108 -2.62 1.34 -4.15
C GLU A 108 -1.97 1.86 -5.43
N THR A 109 -2.78 2.54 -6.23
CA THR A 109 -2.37 3.25 -7.46
C THR A 109 -1.75 2.32 -8.51
N CYS A 110 -1.94 1.01 -8.40
CA CYS A 110 -1.24 0.04 -9.22
C CYS A 110 -1.59 0.19 -10.70
N GLN A 111 -0.55 0.23 -11.54
CA GLN A 111 -0.67 0.36 -13.00
C GLN A 111 -0.11 -0.86 -13.76
N ASP A 112 0.57 -1.78 -13.07
CA ASP A 112 1.05 -3.06 -13.56
C ASP A 112 0.56 -4.21 -12.66
N LEU A 113 -0.12 -5.20 -13.26
CA LEU A 113 -0.65 -6.36 -12.54
C LEU A 113 0.44 -7.26 -11.98
N LEU A 114 1.62 -7.36 -12.61
CA LEU A 114 2.72 -8.13 -12.04
C LEU A 114 3.28 -7.43 -10.79
N GLN A 115 3.37 -6.11 -10.79
CA GLN A 115 3.80 -5.36 -9.61
C GLN A 115 2.79 -5.49 -8.46
N LEU A 116 1.50 -5.37 -8.74
CA LEU A 116 0.44 -5.60 -7.75
C LEU A 116 0.54 -7.01 -7.15
N LYS A 117 0.71 -8.04 -7.99
CA LYS A 117 0.95 -9.41 -7.53
C LYS A 117 2.17 -9.51 -6.61
N ALA A 118 3.26 -8.82 -6.95
CA ALA A 118 4.47 -8.80 -6.13
C ALA A 118 4.20 -8.16 -4.74
N ALA A 119 3.44 -7.06 -4.70
CA ALA A 119 3.06 -6.38 -3.46
C ALA A 119 2.17 -7.24 -2.55
N VAL A 120 1.15 -7.88 -3.13
CA VAL A 120 0.25 -8.78 -2.39
C VAL A 120 1.01 -9.98 -1.84
N LEU A 121 1.83 -10.65 -2.67
CA LEU A 121 2.62 -11.79 -2.20
C LEU A 121 3.70 -11.39 -1.18
N GLY A 122 4.33 -10.22 -1.36
CA GLY A 122 5.28 -9.68 -0.38
C GLY A 122 4.61 -9.44 0.98
N SER A 123 3.42 -8.84 0.96
CA SER A 123 2.60 -8.64 2.17
C SER A 123 2.26 -9.96 2.86
N ARG A 124 1.82 -10.99 2.11
CA ARG A 124 1.51 -12.32 2.68
C ARG A 124 2.76 -13.00 3.26
N ARG A 125 3.93 -12.84 2.63
CA ARG A 125 5.21 -13.35 3.19
C ARG A 125 5.57 -12.66 4.50
N ALA A 126 5.42 -11.34 4.57
CA ALA A 126 5.65 -10.58 5.80
C ALA A 126 4.70 -11.02 6.93
N MET A 127 3.42 -11.28 6.62
CA MET A 127 2.45 -11.82 7.59
C MET A 127 2.86 -13.21 8.08
N ALA A 128 3.31 -14.09 7.17
CA ALA A 128 3.79 -15.42 7.54
C ALA A 128 5.05 -15.36 8.45
N GLN A 129 5.95 -14.42 8.19
CA GLN A 129 7.16 -14.23 9.00
C GLN A 129 6.88 -13.62 10.38
N SER A 130 6.00 -12.61 10.44
CA SER A 130 5.65 -11.90 11.68
C SER A 130 4.63 -12.65 12.54
N GLY A 131 3.86 -13.56 11.96
CA GLY A 131 2.71 -14.20 12.61
C GLY A 131 1.47 -13.30 12.76
N ARG A 132 1.50 -12.07 12.22
CA ARG A 132 0.38 -11.12 12.25
C ARG A 132 -0.30 -11.07 10.89
N TYR A 133 -1.60 -11.37 10.87
CA TYR A 133 -2.42 -11.38 9.65
C TYR A 133 -3.44 -10.25 9.72
N ILE A 134 -3.36 -9.34 8.75
CA ILE A 134 -4.28 -8.21 8.59
C ILE A 134 -4.84 -8.20 7.17
N PRO A 135 -5.97 -7.52 6.90
CA PRO A 135 -6.53 -7.43 5.56
C PRO A 135 -5.56 -6.80 4.56
N VAL A 136 -5.62 -7.25 3.31
CA VAL A 136 -4.91 -6.67 2.16
C VAL A 136 -5.94 -6.10 1.20
N PHE A 137 -5.91 -4.77 1.05
CA PHE A 137 -6.70 -4.05 0.06
C PHE A 137 -5.84 -3.75 -1.16
N THR A 138 -6.44 -3.78 -2.34
CA THR A 138 -5.76 -3.47 -3.59
C THR A 138 -6.53 -2.43 -4.37
N HIS A 139 -5.90 -1.32 -4.74
CA HIS A 139 -6.43 -0.38 -5.70
C HIS A 139 -5.61 -0.42 -6.99
N VAL A 140 -6.33 -0.50 -8.12
CA VAL A 140 -5.76 -0.24 -9.43
C VAL A 140 -6.05 1.19 -9.86
N THR A 141 -5.22 1.73 -10.74
CA THR A 141 -5.48 3.02 -11.38
C THR A 141 -5.78 2.80 -12.85
N VAL A 142 -6.96 3.27 -13.25
CA VAL A 142 -7.44 3.25 -14.63
C VAL A 142 -7.38 4.66 -15.19
N GLU A 143 -6.75 4.83 -16.35
CA GLU A 143 -6.67 6.11 -17.05
C GLU A 143 -8.01 6.50 -17.69
N THR A 144 -8.11 7.72 -18.20
CA THR A 144 -9.31 8.22 -18.91
C THR A 144 -9.67 7.41 -20.15
N THR A 145 -8.73 6.60 -20.66
CA THR A 145 -8.92 5.65 -21.75
C THR A 145 -9.70 4.39 -21.34
N GLY A 146 -9.95 4.17 -20.04
CA GLY A 146 -10.69 3.03 -19.52
C GLY A 146 -9.82 1.79 -19.22
N THR A 147 -8.49 1.92 -19.29
CA THR A 147 -7.54 0.84 -18.94
C THR A 147 -6.44 1.32 -18.00
N MET A 148 -5.78 0.39 -17.31
CA MET A 148 -4.50 0.63 -16.62
C MET A 148 -3.40 1.00 -17.64
N LEU A 149 -2.26 1.51 -17.17
CA LEU A 149 -1.12 1.92 -18.03
C LEU A 149 -0.71 0.82 -19.04
N LEU A 150 -0.76 -0.44 -18.62
CA LEU A 150 -0.37 -1.59 -19.46
C LEU A 150 -1.56 -2.22 -20.21
N GLY A 151 -2.68 -1.50 -20.34
CA GLY A 151 -3.82 -1.88 -21.16
C GLY A 151 -4.82 -2.84 -20.51
N SER A 152 -4.64 -3.19 -19.24
CA SER A 152 -5.61 -4.03 -18.51
C SER A 152 -6.86 -3.24 -18.17
N GLU A 153 -8.02 -3.70 -18.64
CA GLU A 153 -9.31 -3.18 -18.20
C GLU A 153 -9.71 -3.74 -16.82
N ILE A 154 -10.75 -3.19 -16.19
CA ILE A 154 -11.09 -3.49 -14.78
C ILE A 154 -11.49 -4.94 -14.53
N GLY A 155 -12.18 -5.60 -15.47
CA GLY A 155 -12.54 -7.02 -15.42
C GLY A 155 -11.30 -7.92 -15.47
N ALA A 156 -10.33 -7.60 -16.32
CA ALA A 156 -9.04 -8.27 -16.42
C ALA A 156 -8.23 -8.08 -15.13
N ALA A 157 -8.23 -6.86 -14.57
CA ALA A 157 -7.60 -6.59 -13.29
C ALA A 157 -8.24 -7.40 -12.15
N LEU A 158 -9.57 -7.39 -12.04
CA LEU A 158 -10.32 -8.17 -11.06
C LEU A 158 -9.99 -9.67 -11.19
N THR A 159 -10.09 -10.21 -12.41
CA THR A 159 -9.81 -11.62 -12.70
C THR A 159 -8.37 -12.01 -12.34
N ALA A 160 -7.42 -11.10 -12.50
CA ALA A 160 -6.02 -11.36 -12.20
C ALA A 160 -5.69 -11.29 -10.69
N VAL A 161 -6.45 -10.54 -9.91
CA VAL A 161 -6.17 -10.22 -8.50
C VAL A 161 -7.04 -11.03 -7.53
N GLU A 162 -8.30 -11.30 -7.86
CA GLU A 162 -9.22 -12.07 -7.02
C GLU A 162 -8.63 -13.42 -6.55
N PRO A 163 -7.97 -14.23 -7.41
CA PRO A 163 -7.39 -15.51 -6.98
C PRO A 163 -6.25 -15.39 -5.95
N LEU A 164 -5.73 -14.18 -5.70
CA LEU A 164 -4.73 -13.94 -4.66
C LEU A 164 -5.34 -13.87 -3.25
N GLY A 165 -6.68 -13.89 -3.13
CA GLY A 165 -7.38 -13.81 -1.86
C GLY A 165 -7.19 -12.45 -1.18
N VAL A 166 -7.29 -11.36 -1.95
CA VAL A 166 -7.32 -9.99 -1.39
C VAL A 166 -8.68 -9.73 -0.75
N ASP A 167 -8.70 -8.89 0.28
CA ASP A 167 -9.89 -8.63 1.09
C ASP A 167 -10.79 -7.54 0.47
N MET A 168 -10.21 -6.67 -0.37
CA MET A 168 -10.94 -5.64 -1.10
C MET A 168 -10.19 -5.24 -2.38
N ILE A 169 -10.95 -4.97 -3.45
CA ILE A 169 -10.45 -4.35 -4.67
C ILE A 169 -11.18 -3.03 -4.93
N GLY A 170 -10.43 -2.01 -5.29
CA GLY A 170 -10.95 -0.66 -5.55
C GLY A 170 -10.17 0.08 -6.63
N LEU A 171 -10.51 1.36 -6.78
CA LEU A 171 -9.95 2.28 -7.76
C LEU A 171 -9.58 3.59 -7.07
N ASN A 172 -8.42 4.16 -7.41
CA ASN A 172 -8.03 5.49 -6.92
C ASN A 172 -7.26 6.30 -7.99
N CYS A 173 -7.11 7.59 -7.68
CA CYS A 173 -6.37 8.60 -8.45
C CYS A 173 -7.02 9.05 -9.78
N ALA A 174 -6.64 8.46 -10.91
CA ALA A 174 -6.64 9.11 -12.23
C ALA A 174 -7.98 9.61 -12.79
N THR A 175 -9.10 9.25 -12.17
CA THR A 175 -10.43 9.73 -12.53
C THR A 175 -11.10 10.34 -11.29
N GLY A 176 -11.60 11.58 -11.43
CA GLY A 176 -12.43 12.20 -10.41
C GLY A 176 -13.86 11.64 -10.45
N PRO A 177 -14.63 11.72 -9.35
CA PRO A 177 -16.03 11.33 -9.36
C PRO A 177 -16.81 12.12 -10.42
N PRO A 178 -17.80 11.52 -11.11
CA PRO A 178 -18.68 12.26 -11.98
C PRO A 178 -19.34 13.40 -11.20
N LYS A 179 -19.46 14.56 -11.84
CA LYS A 179 -20.16 15.71 -11.27
C LYS A 179 -21.66 15.44 -11.16
#